data_AF-P58990-F1
#
_entry.id   AF-P58990-F1
#
_cell.length_a   1.000
_cell.length_b   1.000
_cell.length_c   1.000
_cell.angle_alpha   90.00
_cell.angle_beta   90.00
_cell.angle_gamma   90.00
#
_symmetry.space_group_name_H-M   'P 1'
#
loop_
_entity.id
_entity.type
_entity.pdbx_description
1 polymer ?
#
loop_
_entity_poly.entity_id
_entity_poly.type
_entity_poly.pdbx_seq_one_letter_code
_entity_poly.pdbx_strand_id
1 'polypeptide(L)'
;HPTKPCMYCSFGQCVGPHICCGPTGCEMGTAEANMCSEEDEDPIPCQVFGSDCALNNPDNIHGHCVADGICCVDDTCTTHLGCL
;
A
#
# COMPACT_ATOMS: atom_id res chain seq x y z
N HIS A 1 5.30 -10.07 13.34
CA HIS A 1 5.55 -8.65 13.01
C HIS A 1 6.52 -8.59 11.85
N PRO A 2 6.26 -7.74 10.85
CA PRO A 2 7.18 -7.56 9.73
C PRO A 2 8.53 -7.02 10.24
N THR A 3 9.62 -7.55 9.70
CA THR A 3 10.99 -7.19 10.10
C THR A 3 11.76 -6.50 8.98
N LYS A 4 11.13 -6.32 7.82
CA LYS A 4 11.70 -5.65 6.64
C LYS A 4 10.66 -4.69 6.04
N PRO A 5 11.09 -3.60 5.39
CA PRO A 5 10.19 -2.82 4.53
C PRO A 5 9.77 -3.66 3.32
N CYS A 6 8.58 -3.38 2.77
CA CYS A 6 8.18 -3.90 1.47
C CYS A 6 9.07 -3.35 0.34
N MET A 7 9.12 -4.08 -0.77
CA MET A 7 9.77 -3.70 -2.01
C MET A 7 9.39 -2.30 -2.46
N TYR A 8 10.33 -1.65 -3.13
CA TYR A 8 10.11 -0.37 -3.78
C TYR A 8 9.98 -0.58 -5.29
N CYS A 9 8.99 0.07 -5.88
CA CYS A 9 8.97 0.33 -7.30
C CYS A 9 9.57 1.72 -7.57
N SER A 10 9.65 2.15 -8.83
CA SER A 10 10.13 3.49 -9.18
C SER A 10 9.18 4.62 -8.74
N PHE A 11 7.88 4.35 -8.63
CA PHE A 11 6.85 5.27 -8.14
C PHE A 11 6.86 5.42 -6.61
N GLY A 12 7.33 4.41 -5.86
CA GLY A 12 7.34 4.43 -4.40
C GLY A 12 7.46 3.03 -3.79
N GLN A 13 6.60 2.68 -2.81
CA GLN A 13 6.62 1.37 -2.16
C GLN A 13 5.41 0.51 -2.57
N CYS A 14 5.65 -0.80 -2.67
CA CYS A 14 4.60 -1.81 -2.81
C CYS A 14 3.70 -1.82 -1.57
N VAL A 15 2.38 -1.76 -1.80
CA VAL A 15 1.34 -1.81 -0.75
C VAL A 15 0.53 -3.10 -0.82
N GLY A 16 0.52 -3.73 -1.99
CA GLY A 16 -0.07 -5.04 -2.28
C GLY A 16 0.50 -5.57 -3.60
N PRO A 17 0.08 -6.77 -4.05
CA PRO A 17 0.73 -7.49 -5.15
C PRO A 17 0.68 -6.75 -6.50
N HIS A 18 -0.27 -5.83 -6.66
CA HIS A 18 -0.48 -5.07 -7.90
C HIS A 18 -0.62 -3.56 -7.65
N ILE A 19 -0.07 -3.06 -6.53
CA ILE A 19 -0.22 -1.68 -6.08
C ILE A 19 1.13 -1.13 -5.66
N CYS A 20 1.55 -0.03 -6.30
CA CYS A 20 2.69 0.74 -5.84
C CYS A 20 2.31 2.21 -5.61
N CYS A 21 2.66 2.73 -4.44
CA CYS A 21 2.26 4.06 -4.00
C CYS A 21 3.44 4.91 -3.57
N GLY A 22 3.34 6.20 -3.85
CA GLY A 22 4.35 7.19 -3.50
C GLY A 22 3.72 8.56 -3.23
N PRO A 23 4.53 9.60 -2.99
CA PRO A 23 4.04 10.91 -2.54
C PRO A 23 3.00 11.56 -3.46
N THR A 24 2.98 11.18 -4.75
CA THR A 24 2.08 11.73 -5.77
C THR A 24 0.85 10.88 -6.06
N GLY A 25 0.67 9.73 -5.40
CA GLY A 25 -0.50 8.86 -5.60
C GLY A 25 -0.17 7.37 -5.59
N CYS A 26 -0.89 6.60 -6.41
CA CYS A 26 -0.66 5.16 -6.57
C CYS A 26 -0.86 4.74 -8.02
N GLU A 27 -0.07 3.77 -8.45
CA GLU A 27 -0.29 2.99 -9.66
C GLU A 27 -0.85 1.61 -9.31
N MET A 28 -1.86 1.17 -10.05
CA MET A 28 -2.49 -0.14 -9.86
C MET A 28 -2.56 -0.89 -11.18
N GLY A 29 -2.07 -2.13 -11.20
CA GLY A 29 -2.08 -3.01 -12.38
C GLY A 29 -1.15 -2.58 -13.52
N THR A 30 -0.32 -1.56 -13.35
CA THR A 30 0.75 -1.21 -14.30
C THR A 30 1.84 -2.29 -14.29
N ALA A 31 2.68 -2.35 -15.33
CA ALA A 31 3.82 -3.28 -15.35
C ALA A 31 4.73 -3.10 -14.13
N GLU A 32 4.84 -1.86 -13.65
CA GLU A 32 5.60 -1.51 -12.48
C GLU A 32 4.88 -1.87 -11.17
N ALA A 33 3.56 -1.67 -11.06
CA ALA A 33 2.84 -2.13 -9.88
C ALA A 33 2.81 -3.66 -9.77
N ASN A 34 2.83 -4.37 -10.89
CA ASN A 34 2.77 -5.84 -10.92
C ASN A 34 4.05 -6.54 -10.46
N MET A 35 5.22 -5.87 -10.37
CA MET A 35 6.40 -6.48 -9.74
C MET A 35 6.20 -6.68 -8.23
N CYS A 36 5.25 -5.98 -7.60
CA CYS A 36 4.98 -6.10 -6.18
C CYS A 36 4.49 -7.50 -5.77
N SER A 37 3.99 -8.31 -6.71
CA SER A 37 3.61 -9.70 -6.45
C SER A 37 4.81 -10.59 -6.12
N GLU A 38 6.04 -10.15 -6.36
CA GLU A 38 7.24 -10.86 -5.90
C GLU A 38 7.29 -10.97 -4.37
N GLU A 39 6.64 -10.06 -3.63
CA GLU A 39 6.52 -10.15 -2.16
C GLU A 39 5.66 -11.33 -1.71
N ASP A 40 4.75 -11.84 -2.54
CA ASP A 40 3.90 -13.00 -2.19
C ASP A 40 4.72 -14.31 -2.11
N GLU A 41 5.90 -14.33 -2.73
CA GLU A 41 6.85 -15.46 -2.66
C GLU A 41 7.70 -15.43 -1.37
N ASP A 42 7.69 -14.32 -0.62
CA ASP A 42 8.40 -14.20 0.65
C ASP A 42 7.49 -14.62 1.82
N PRO A 43 7.84 -15.68 2.58
CA PRO A 43 7.04 -16.11 3.73
C PRO A 43 7.07 -15.10 4.89
N ILE A 44 7.97 -14.11 4.87
CA ILE A 44 8.10 -13.08 5.90
C ILE A 44 7.32 -11.84 5.45
N PRO A 45 6.27 -11.43 6.18
CA PRO A 45 5.54 -10.23 5.83
C PRO A 45 6.45 -9.01 5.88
N CYS A 46 6.27 -8.12 4.92
CA CYS A 46 6.93 -6.84 4.86
C CYS A 46 6.09 -5.74 5.51
N GLN A 47 6.71 -4.60 5.83
CA GLN A 47 6.06 -3.43 6.41
C GLN A 47 5.84 -2.37 5.33
N VAL A 48 4.59 -1.99 5.11
CA VAL A 48 4.20 -0.84 4.30
C VAL A 48 4.45 0.44 5.10
N PHE A 49 4.87 1.50 4.41
CA PHE A 49 5.06 2.83 4.96
C PHE A 49 3.74 3.54 5.27
N GLY A 50 3.84 4.69 5.93
CA GLY A 50 2.68 5.53 6.25
C GLY A 50 2.07 5.18 7.60
N SER A 51 1.18 6.06 8.06
CA SER A 51 0.39 5.84 9.28
C SER A 51 -0.82 4.98 9.01
N ASP A 52 -1.28 4.24 10.00
CA ASP A 52 -2.53 3.49 9.91
C ASP A 52 -3.72 4.42 9.63
N CYS A 53 -4.59 4.00 8.73
CA CYS A 53 -5.91 4.61 8.48
C CYS A 53 -6.98 3.52 8.50
N ALA A 54 -8.15 3.84 9.03
CA ALA A 54 -9.29 2.91 9.02
C ALA A 54 -10.24 3.31 7.89
N LEU A 55 -10.44 2.43 6.91
CA LEU A 55 -11.49 2.64 5.92
C LEU A 55 -12.85 2.47 6.63
N ASN A 56 -13.74 3.46 6.51
CA ASN A 56 -15.10 3.46 7.10
C ASN A 56 -16.05 2.44 6.41
N ASN A 57 -15.55 1.24 6.16
CA ASN A 57 -16.26 0.11 5.60
C ASN A 57 -16.74 -0.79 6.76
N PRO A 58 -17.71 -1.70 6.53
CA PRO A 58 -18.34 -2.50 7.59
C PRO A 58 -17.34 -3.24 8.51
N ASP A 59 -16.20 -3.65 7.96
CA ASP A 59 -15.18 -4.43 8.66
C ASP A 59 -14.03 -3.58 9.25
N ASN A 60 -14.07 -2.24 9.11
CA ASN A 60 -12.99 -1.31 9.51
C ASN A 60 -11.60 -1.82 9.11
N ILE A 61 -11.38 -1.98 7.82
CA ILE A 61 -10.11 -2.51 7.29
C ILE A 61 -9.01 -1.48 7.56
N HIS A 62 -7.95 -1.92 8.25
CA HIS A 62 -6.76 -1.12 8.50
C HIS A 62 -5.93 -1.04 7.22
N GLY A 63 -5.83 0.17 6.67
CA GLY A 63 -4.93 0.52 5.58
C GLY A 63 -3.81 1.44 6.05
N HIS A 64 -3.01 1.93 5.12
CA HIS A 64 -1.94 2.88 5.36
C HIS A 64 -2.12 4.17 4.55
N CYS A 65 -1.79 5.31 5.15
CA CYS A 65 -1.73 6.60 4.47
C CYS A 65 -0.45 6.68 3.64
N VAL A 66 -0.59 6.38 2.36
CA VAL A 66 0.55 6.23 1.42
C VAL A 66 0.77 7.48 0.56
N ALA A 67 -0.22 8.35 0.48
CA ALA A 67 -0.12 9.66 -0.15
C ALA A 67 -1.12 10.63 0.50
N ASP A 68 -0.98 11.92 0.19
CA ASP A 68 -1.85 12.98 0.75
C ASP A 68 -3.33 12.69 0.46
N GLY A 69 -4.09 12.46 1.52
CA GLY A 69 -5.51 12.12 1.44
C GLY A 69 -5.83 10.75 0.85
N ILE A 70 -4.87 9.83 0.71
CA ILE A 70 -5.07 8.48 0.15
C ILE A 70 -4.72 7.41 1.19
N CYS A 71 -5.69 6.55 1.48
CA CYS A 71 -5.55 5.37 2.32
C CYS A 71 -5.65 4.11 1.44
N CYS A 72 -4.67 3.21 1.56
CA CYS A 72 -4.63 1.98 0.78
C CYS A 72 -4.55 0.73 1.67
N VAL A 73 -5.21 -0.32 1.20
CA VAL A 73 -5.05 -1.71 1.65
C VAL A 73 -4.37 -2.50 0.53
N ASP A 74 -4.25 -3.82 0.68
CA ASP A 74 -3.53 -4.70 -0.24
C ASP A 74 -4.18 -4.82 -1.65
N ASP A 75 -5.47 -4.51 -1.79
CA ASP A 75 -6.19 -4.61 -3.07
C ASP A 75 -6.87 -3.32 -3.55
N THR A 76 -6.94 -2.27 -2.72
CA THR A 76 -7.65 -1.03 -3.06
C THR A 76 -7.12 0.20 -2.35
N CYS A 77 -7.31 1.34 -3.00
CA CYS A 77 -6.97 2.67 -2.50
C CYS A 77 -8.18 3.59 -2.60
N THR A 78 -8.41 4.39 -1.56
CA THR A 78 -9.50 5.37 -1.55
C THR A 78 -9.06 6.66 -0.90
N THR A 79 -9.80 7.74 -1.18
CA THR A 79 -9.57 9.01 -0.50
C THR A 79 -10.04 8.93 0.95
N HIS A 80 -9.23 9.45 1.86
CA HIS A 80 -9.48 9.37 3.30
C HIS A 80 -8.98 10.61 4.04
N LEU A 81 -9.87 11.27 4.79
CA LEU A 81 -9.55 12.51 5.53
C LEU A 81 -8.52 12.32 6.64
N GLY A 82 -8.37 11.10 7.16
CA GLY A 82 -7.33 10.77 8.15
C GLY A 82 -5.91 10.73 7.59
N CYS A 83 -5.74 10.92 6.27
CA CYS A 83 -4.44 10.95 5.59
C CYS A 83 -4.07 12.35 5.06
N LEU A 84 -4.84 13.39 5.42
CA LEU A 84 -4.54 14.80 5.19
C LEU A 84 -3.91 15.41 6.46
#